data_AF-A0A183DMN6-F1
#
_entry.id   AF-A0A183DMN6-F1
#
_cell.length_a   1.000
_cell.length_b   1.000
_cell.length_c   1.000
_cell.angle_alpha   90.00
_cell.angle_beta   90.00
_cell.angle_gamma   90.00
#
_symmetry.space_group_name_H-M   'P 1'
#
loop_
_entity.id
_entity.type
_entity.pdbx_description
1 polymer ?
#
loop_
_entity_poly.entity_id
_entity_poly.type
_entity_poly.pdbx_seq_one_letter_code
_entity_poly.pdbx_strand_id
1 'polypeptide(L)'
;MNQGPGLAVLRSPQFQLARPIELQIEIYQSTFGSQTFLCGDDFTNLYDCRPLLGPKIVLPRTAKVNIHLDQEAENFTIVAVHDKFAQFGAATFIISNIKVLDEDGRPLC
;
A
#
# COMPACT_ATOMS: atom_id res chain seq x y z
N MET A 1 -17.99 -4.61 2.95
CA MET A 1 -17.04 -5.71 3.25
C MET A 1 -16.96 -5.91 4.76
N ASN A 2 -17.31 -7.11 5.25
CA ASN A 2 -16.92 -7.52 6.59
C ASN A 2 -15.40 -7.70 6.58
N GLN A 3 -14.68 -6.90 7.37
CA GLN A 3 -13.25 -7.05 7.52
C GLN A 3 -12.98 -8.42 8.16
N GLY A 4 -12.53 -9.39 7.36
CA GLY A 4 -12.04 -10.65 7.90
C GLY A 4 -10.87 -10.39 8.85
N PRO A 5 -10.64 -11.25 9.87
CA PRO A 5 -9.50 -11.10 10.77
C PRO A 5 -8.21 -11.11 9.95
N GLY A 6 -7.37 -10.09 10.13
CA GLY A 6 -6.07 -9.98 9.47
C GLY A 6 -5.99 -9.00 8.31
N LEU A 7 -6.97 -8.13 8.09
CA LEU A 7 -6.93 -7.12 7.04
C LEU A 7 -6.97 -5.69 7.63
N ALA A 8 -6.10 -4.82 7.15
CA ALA A 8 -6.10 -3.38 7.45
C ALA A 8 -6.11 -2.57 6.15
N VAL A 9 -6.91 -1.50 6.10
CA VAL A 9 -7.11 -0.68 4.89
C VAL A 9 -6.78 0.77 5.21
N LEU A 10 -5.89 1.36 4.42
CA LEU A 10 -5.68 2.81 4.36
C LEU A 10 -6.22 3.31 3.02
N ARG A 11 -7.22 4.19 3.07
CA ARG A 11 -7.78 4.85 1.89
C ARG A 11 -7.30 6.29 1.84
N SER A 12 -6.90 6.76 0.66
CA SER A 12 -6.69 8.19 0.46
C SER A 12 -8.04 8.93 0.50
N PRO A 13 -8.02 10.26 0.72
CA PRO A 13 -9.12 11.11 0.31
C PRO A 13 -9.34 11.02 -1.21
N GLN A 14 -10.51 11.45 -1.66
CA GLN A 14 -10.73 11.72 -3.08
C GLN A 14 -9.95 12.96 -3.51
N PHE A 15 -9.39 12.91 -4.72
CA PHE A 15 -8.63 14.00 -5.32
C PHE A 15 -8.86 14.05 -6.84
N GLN A 16 -8.39 15.13 -7.46
CA GLN A 16 -8.31 15.26 -8.90
C GLN A 16 -6.89 15.68 -9.26
N LEU A 17 -6.28 14.99 -10.21
CA LEU A 17 -4.93 15.28 -10.65
C LEU A 17 -4.95 16.18 -11.88
N ALA A 18 -4.16 17.25 -11.85
CA ALA A 18 -3.98 18.13 -13.01
C ALA A 18 -3.04 17.51 -14.07
N ARG A 19 -2.22 16.55 -13.66
CA ARG A 19 -1.24 15.78 -14.46
C ARG A 19 -0.89 14.50 -13.70
N PRO A 20 -0.34 13.47 -14.38
CA PRO A 20 0.17 12.27 -13.71
C PRO A 20 1.20 12.61 -12.64
N ILE A 21 1.23 11.80 -11.58
CA ILE A 21 2.17 11.94 -10.45
C ILE A 21 2.75 10.59 -10.04
N GLU A 22 3.85 10.62 -9.32
CA GLU A 22 4.45 9.46 -8.67
C GLU A 22 4.28 9.56 -7.15
N LEU A 23 3.66 8.55 -6.54
CA LEU A 23 3.64 8.40 -5.09
C LEU A 23 4.80 7.52 -4.64
N GLN A 24 5.70 8.08 -3.84
CA GLN A 24 6.76 7.32 -3.18
C GLN A 24 6.37 7.04 -1.72
N ILE A 25 6.20 5.76 -1.41
CA ILE A 25 5.73 5.29 -0.10
C ILE A 25 6.82 4.49 0.59
N GLU A 26 7.11 4.84 1.84
CA GLU A 26 7.98 4.07 2.72
C GLU A 26 7.15 3.18 3.64
N ILE A 27 7.24 1.87 3.42
CA ILE A 27 6.48 0.86 4.15
C ILE A 27 7.45 -0.04 4.93
N TYR A 28 7.32 -0.04 6.26
CA TYR A 28 7.97 -1.00 7.13
C TYR A 28 7.04 -2.18 7.40
N GLN A 29 7.59 -3.39 7.27
CA GLN A 29 6.92 -4.63 7.60
C GLN A 29 7.88 -5.55 8.37
N SER A 30 7.44 -6.02 9.53
CA SER A 30 8.26 -6.83 10.46
C SER A 30 7.96 -8.33 10.44
N THR A 31 6.79 -8.71 9.92
CA THR A 31 6.21 -10.03 10.17
C THR A 31 6.17 -10.87 8.90
N PHE A 32 6.65 -12.12 9.01
CA PHE A 32 6.64 -13.09 7.91
C PHE A 32 5.20 -13.52 7.59
N GLY A 33 4.91 -13.75 6.31
CA GLY A 33 3.56 -14.10 5.85
C GLY A 33 2.66 -12.89 5.59
N SER A 34 3.03 -11.71 6.06
CA SER A 34 2.29 -10.47 5.83
C SER A 34 2.49 -9.93 4.41
N GLN A 35 1.48 -9.25 3.86
CA GLN A 35 1.49 -8.73 2.48
C GLN A 35 0.87 -7.34 2.42
N THR A 36 1.27 -6.54 1.45
CA THR A 36 0.66 -5.23 1.17
C THR A 36 0.34 -5.10 -0.31
N PHE A 37 -0.77 -4.42 -0.60
CA PHE A 37 -1.34 -4.27 -1.93
C PHE A 37 -1.78 -2.83 -2.18
N LEU A 38 -1.78 -2.43 -3.45
CA LEU A 38 -2.43 -1.23 -3.96
C LEU A 38 -3.70 -1.66 -4.69
N CYS A 39 -4.83 -1.09 -4.29
CA CYS A 39 -6.14 -1.37 -4.82
C CYS A 39 -6.82 -0.07 -5.28
N GLY A 40 -7.72 -0.16 -6.26
CA GLY A 40 -8.70 0.90 -6.56
C GLY A 40 -9.85 0.89 -5.55
N ASP A 41 -10.69 1.94 -5.57
CA ASP A 41 -11.77 2.16 -4.59
C ASP A 41 -12.77 1.00 -4.47
N ASP A 42 -13.12 0.37 -5.59
CA ASP A 42 -14.15 -0.68 -5.66
C ASP A 42 -13.59 -2.11 -5.64
N PHE A 43 -12.37 -2.30 -5.11
CA PHE A 43 -11.79 -3.63 -5.07
C PHE A 43 -12.69 -4.59 -4.27
N THR A 44 -13.13 -5.66 -4.92
CA THR A 44 -13.97 -6.68 -4.28
C THR A 44 -13.11 -7.85 -3.80
N ASN A 45 -11.95 -8.05 -4.43
CA ASN A 45 -11.01 -9.10 -4.12
C ASN A 45 -9.56 -8.58 -4.16
N LEU A 46 -8.66 -9.22 -3.41
CA LEU A 46 -7.22 -8.92 -3.44
C LEU A 46 -6.56 -9.32 -4.77
N TYR A 47 -7.17 -10.21 -5.55
CA TYR A 47 -6.66 -10.54 -6.89
C TYR A 47 -6.75 -9.36 -7.88
N ASP A 48 -7.63 -8.41 -7.62
CA ASP A 48 -7.79 -7.20 -8.43
C ASP A 48 -6.74 -6.14 -8.05
N CYS A 49 -5.99 -6.37 -6.98
CA CYS A 49 -5.02 -5.44 -6.44
C CYS A 49 -3.59 -5.75 -6.91
N ARG A 50 -2.81 -4.70 -7.11
CA ARG A 50 -1.39 -4.80 -7.42
C ARG A 50 -0.59 -5.09 -6.14
N PRO A 51 0.21 -6.17 -6.07
CA PRO A 51 1.06 -6.43 -4.91
C PRO A 51 2.18 -5.38 -4.79
N LEU A 52 2.39 -4.86 -3.58
CA LEU A 52 3.47 -3.93 -3.25
C LEU A 52 4.63 -4.66 -2.55
N LEU A 53 4.32 -5.35 -1.45
CA LEU A 53 5.29 -6.16 -0.70
C LEU A 53 4.68 -7.54 -0.39
N GLY A 54 5.46 -8.59 -0.64
CA GLY A 54 5.05 -9.97 -0.46
C GLY A 54 5.65 -10.65 0.78
N PRO A 55 5.20 -11.88 1.07
CA PRO A 55 5.32 -12.51 2.39
C PRO A 55 6.74 -12.97 2.76
N LYS A 56 7.70 -12.86 1.83
CA LYS A 56 9.10 -13.30 2.01
C LYS A 56 9.93 -12.25 2.75
N ILE A 57 9.53 -11.92 3.97
CA ILE A 57 10.35 -11.08 4.86
C ILE A 57 11.08 -11.99 5.84
N VAL A 58 12.36 -12.24 5.56
CA VAL A 58 13.25 -13.01 6.47
C VAL A 58 13.69 -12.14 7.65
N LEU A 59 13.81 -10.82 7.42
CA LEU A 59 14.19 -9.82 8.42
C LEU A 59 13.33 -8.56 8.24
N PRO A 60 12.89 -7.89 9.33
CA PRO A 60 12.14 -6.65 9.25
C PRO A 60 12.81 -5.63 8.33
N ARG A 61 12.04 -5.04 7.42
CA ARG A 61 12.59 -4.09 6.43
C ARG A 61 11.64 -2.94 6.16
N THR A 62 12.24 -1.79 5.87
CA THR A 62 11.57 -0.66 5.23
C THR A 62 11.82 -0.74 3.74
N ALA A 63 10.76 -0.74 2.94
CA ALA A 63 10.84 -0.71 1.50
C ALA A 63 10.27 0.60 0.96
N LYS A 64 10.90 1.12 -0.09
CA LYS A 64 10.40 2.25 -0.87
C LYS A 64 9.65 1.70 -2.08
N VAL A 65 8.40 2.10 -2.22
CA VAL A 65 7.53 1.70 -3.33
C VAL A 65 7.14 2.96 -4.08
N ASN A 66 7.36 2.98 -5.40
CA ASN A 66 6.89 4.04 -6.27
C ASN A 66 5.64 3.57 -7.02
N ILE A 67 4.61 4.40 -7.01
CA ILE A 67 3.30 4.14 -7.59
C ILE A 67 2.98 5.27 -8.55
N HIS A 68 2.89 4.94 -9.83
CA HIS A 68 2.37 5.84 -10.85
C HIS A 68 0.86 6.01 -10.66
N LEU A 69 0.40 7.26 -10.62
CA LEU A 69 -1.01 7.61 -10.70
C LEU A 69 -1.24 8.42 -11.97
N ASP A 70 -2.06 7.87 -12.86
CA ASP A 70 -2.51 8.55 -14.08
C ASP A 70 -3.41 9.75 -13.74
N GLN A 71 -3.65 10.63 -14.70
CA GLN A 71 -4.43 11.85 -14.50
C GLN A 71 -5.88 11.56 -14.07
N GLU A 72 -6.41 10.40 -14.47
CA GLU A 72 -7.76 9.93 -14.16
C GLU A 72 -7.86 9.28 -12.76
N ALA A 73 -6.75 9.09 -12.04
CA ALA A 73 -6.79 8.55 -10.69
C ALA A 73 -7.48 9.54 -9.75
N GLU A 74 -8.51 9.07 -9.04
CA GLU A 74 -9.27 9.89 -8.09
C GLU A 74 -8.97 9.54 -6.63
N ASN A 75 -8.32 8.40 -6.39
CA ASN A 75 -7.98 7.88 -5.08
C ASN A 75 -6.91 6.78 -5.21
N PHE A 76 -6.40 6.34 -4.08
CA PHE A 76 -5.68 5.09 -3.97
C PHE A 76 -5.99 4.42 -2.63
N THR A 77 -5.98 3.09 -2.62
CA THR A 77 -6.16 2.30 -1.40
C THR A 77 -4.99 1.36 -1.18
N ILE A 78 -4.41 1.39 0.03
CA ILE A 78 -3.38 0.45 0.46
C ILE A 78 -4.02 -0.57 1.38
N VAL A 79 -3.85 -1.85 1.07
CA VAL A 79 -4.39 -2.96 1.86
C VAL A 79 -3.23 -3.77 2.42
N ALA A 80 -3.21 -3.94 3.73
CA ALA A 80 -2.29 -4.82 4.44
C ALA A 80 -3.03 -6.08 4.89
N VAL A 81 -2.41 -7.24 4.67
CA VAL A 81 -3.01 -8.56 4.90
C VAL A 81 -2.06 -9.42 5.71
N HIS A 82 -2.60 -10.07 6.73
CA HIS A 82 -1.92 -11.03 7.59
C HIS A 82 -2.87 -12.16 8.00
N ASP A 83 -2.84 -13.24 7.25
CA ASP A 83 -3.69 -14.43 7.43
C ASP A 83 -3.07 -15.49 8.36
N LYS A 84 -1.83 -15.27 8.84
CA LYS A 84 -1.06 -16.24 9.64
C LYS A 84 -0.82 -15.81 11.08
N PHE A 85 -1.81 -15.15 11.68
CA PHE A 85 -1.75 -14.70 13.08
C PHE A 85 -1.46 -15.85 14.05
N ALA A 86 -2.07 -17.01 13.84
CA ALA A 86 -1.88 -18.18 14.72
C ALA A 86 -0.45 -18.72 14.70
N GLN A 87 0.28 -18.57 13.58
CA GLN A 87 1.64 -19.09 13.41
C GLN A 87 2.72 -18.06 13.74
N PHE A 88 2.47 -16.78 13.46
CA PHE A 88 3.50 -15.73 13.53
C PHE A 88 3.14 -14.55 14.45
N GLY A 89 2.01 -14.62 15.14
CA GLY A 89 1.54 -13.57 16.04
C GLY A 89 1.02 -12.33 15.30
N ALA A 90 0.95 -11.21 16.01
CA ALA A 90 0.52 -9.93 15.46
C ALA A 90 1.49 -9.42 14.37
N ALA A 91 0.94 -8.81 13.32
CA ALA A 91 1.70 -8.14 12.30
C ALA A 91 1.67 -6.62 12.49
N THR A 92 2.83 -6.00 12.33
CA THR A 92 2.97 -4.55 12.36
C THR A 92 3.36 -4.04 10.97
N PHE A 93 2.60 -3.08 10.49
CA PHE A 93 2.86 -2.34 9.26
C PHE A 93 2.95 -0.86 9.64
N ILE A 94 3.98 -0.17 9.15
CA ILE A 94 4.15 1.26 9.38
C ILE A 94 4.39 1.93 8.05
N ILE A 95 3.52 2.87 7.68
CA ILE A 95 3.77 3.79 6.57
C ILE A 95 4.44 5.02 7.19
N SER A 96 5.77 5.14 7.03
CA SER A 96 6.54 6.21 7.65
C SER A 96 6.52 7.50 6.84
N ASN A 97 6.32 7.39 5.53
CA ASN A 97 6.32 8.54 4.63
C ASN A 97 5.52 8.25 3.35
N ILE A 98 4.82 9.26 2.85
CA ILE A 98 4.22 9.30 1.52
C ILE A 98 4.66 10.62 0.89
N LYS A 99 5.44 10.55 -0.18
CA LYS A 99 5.86 11.72 -0.97
C LYS A 99 5.12 11.73 -2.29
N VAL A 100 4.69 12.91 -2.69
CA VAL A 100 4.10 13.16 -4.01
C VAL A 100 5.17 13.80 -4.88
N LEU A 101 5.48 13.15 -6.00
CA LEU A 101 6.50 13.58 -6.95
C LEU A 101 5.85 13.87 -8.31
N ASP A 102 6.42 14.78 -9.09
CA ASP A 102 6.10 14.91 -10.51
C ASP A 102 6.79 13.83 -11.36
N GLU A 103 6.54 13.84 -12.66
CA GLU A 103 7.11 12.92 -13.64
C GLU A 103 8.65 13.02 -13.73
N ASP A 104 9.22 14.17 -13.33
CA ASP A 104 10.67 14.40 -13.25
C ASP A 104 11.28 13.94 -11.90
N GLY A 105 10.46 13.35 -11.02
CA GLY A 105 10.86 12.90 -9.69
C GLY A 105 11.06 14.02 -8.66
N ARG A 106 10.55 15.22 -8.93
CA ARG A 106 10.65 16.36 -8.01
C ARG A 106 9.45 16.39 -7.07
N PRO A 107 9.66 16.68 -5.78
CA PRO A 107 8.54 16.76 -4.84
C PRO A 107 7.59 17.91 -5.21
N LEU A 108 6.30 17.61 -5.24
CA LEU A 108 5.23 18.60 -5.47
C LEU A 108 4.87 19.39 -4.21
N CYS A 109 5.24 18.89 -3.04
CA CYS A 109 4.96 19.46 -1.71
C CYS A 109 6.18 19.34 -0.79
#